data_AF-A0A3M1VIB4-F1
#
_entry.id   AF-A0A3M1VIB4-F1
#
_cell.length_a   1.000
_cell.length_b   1.000
_cell.length_c   1.000
_cell.angle_alpha   90.00
_cell.angle_beta   90.00
_cell.angle_gamma   90.00
#
_symmetry.space_group_name_H-M   'P 1'
#
loop_
_entity.id
_entity.type
_entity.pdbx_description
1 polymer ?
#
loop_
_entity_poly.entity_id
_entity_poly.type
_entity_poly.pdbx_seq_one_letter_code
_entity_poly.pdbx_strand_id
1 'polypeptide(L)'
;MTIVLALLFGLVGLLVILFIVKAVFGPLFYSLSGWRERSRFSACRNYFKALDSLADSSQIAEIRSAAGRAFYLDIVKKNPGILETIYNHNLAVLGKIIQICGDSAGPIKSLPVLEDLLRTRRQLNRVYFEKLALKQKLNKKKTSASTKKEPPEWAKQEFNKQIKDILDKLQTNRSSIASQLEALFKEFSAAGSGSDVTYH
;
A
#
# COMPACT_ATOMS: atom_id res chain seq x y z
N MET A 1 -20.79 55.07 -14.26
CA MET A 1 -19.86 54.67 -13.18
C MET A 1 -20.44 53.64 -12.21
N THR A 2 -21.71 53.74 -11.81
CA THR A 2 -22.35 52.84 -10.83
C THR A 2 -22.37 51.35 -11.22
N ILE A 3 -22.63 51.04 -12.49
CA ILE A 3 -22.64 49.66 -13.02
C ILE A 3 -21.25 49.01 -12.92
N VAL A 4 -20.20 49.78 -13.19
CA VAL A 4 -18.80 49.30 -13.14
C VAL A 4 -18.39 48.99 -11.69
N LEU A 5 -18.81 49.83 -10.73
CA LEU A 5 -18.58 49.59 -9.31
C LEU A 5 -19.33 48.35 -8.82
N ALA A 6 -20.60 48.17 -9.22
CA ALA A 6 -21.39 47.00 -8.85
C ALA A 6 -20.77 45.69 -9.37
N LEU A 7 -20.27 45.68 -10.60
CA LEU A 7 -19.54 44.53 -11.18
C LEU A 7 -18.26 44.23 -10.41
N LEU A 8 -17.48 45.25 -10.05
CA LEU A 8 -16.27 45.11 -9.25
C LEU A 8 -16.56 44.52 -7.87
N PHE A 9 -17.58 45.02 -7.16
CA PHE A 9 -18.00 44.47 -5.87
C PHE A 9 -18.51 43.02 -5.97
N GLY A 10 -19.27 42.70 -7.02
CA GLY A 10 -19.71 41.33 -7.28
C GLY A 10 -18.54 40.37 -7.51
N LEU A 11 -17.52 40.80 -8.26
CA LEU A 11 -16.35 39.99 -8.57
C LEU A 11 -15.46 39.78 -7.34
N VAL A 12 -15.27 40.81 -6.52
CA VAL A 12 -14.57 40.70 -5.23
C VAL A 12 -15.34 39.79 -4.28
N GLY A 13 -16.67 39.92 -4.19
CA GLY A 13 -17.51 39.04 -3.39
C GLY A 13 -17.41 37.57 -3.81
N LEU A 14 -17.42 37.29 -5.12
CA LEU A 14 -17.21 35.95 -5.66
C LEU A 14 -15.84 35.38 -5.26
N LEU A 15 -14.77 36.16 -5.38
CA LEU A 15 -13.42 35.74 -5.00
C LEU A 15 -13.32 35.40 -3.51
N VAL A 16 -13.98 36.19 -2.64
CA VAL A 16 -14.04 35.93 -1.19
C VAL A 16 -14.80 34.63 -0.91
N ILE A 17 -15.93 34.39 -1.56
CA ILE A 17 -16.69 33.14 -1.41
C ILE A 17 -15.84 31.94 -1.86
N LEU A 18 -15.18 32.02 -3.01
CA LEU A 18 -14.29 30.96 -3.49
C LEU A 18 -13.12 30.69 -2.52
N PHE A 19 -12.57 31.74 -1.90
CA PHE A 19 -11.54 31.60 -0.88
C PHE A 19 -12.07 30.88 0.37
N ILE A 20 -13.25 31.27 0.88
CA ILE A 20 -13.89 30.62 2.04
C ILE A 20 -14.20 29.16 1.73
N VAL A 21 -14.79 28.86 0.56
CA VAL A 21 -15.05 27.48 0.12
C VAL A 21 -13.75 26.67 0.09
N LYS A 22 -12.67 27.21 -0.48
CA LYS A 22 -11.38 26.53 -0.50
C LYS A 22 -10.78 26.33 0.90
N ALA A 23 -10.96 27.29 1.82
CA ALA A 23 -10.44 27.19 3.18
C ALA A 23 -11.22 26.17 4.01
N VAL A 24 -12.55 26.16 3.91
CA VAL A 24 -13.45 25.28 4.67
C VAL A 24 -13.43 23.86 4.11
N PHE A 25 -13.48 23.69 2.78
CA PHE A 25 -13.52 22.37 2.14
C PHE A 25 -12.14 21.85 1.77
N GLY A 26 -11.09 22.68 1.78
CA GLY A 26 -9.70 22.27 1.52
C GLY A 26 -9.28 21.02 2.31
N PRO A 27 -9.49 20.96 3.63
CA PRO A 27 -9.20 19.77 4.45
C PRO A 27 -9.95 18.51 4.00
N LEU A 28 -11.20 18.64 3.54
CA LEU A 28 -11.97 17.53 2.98
C LEU A 28 -11.34 17.02 1.68
N PHE A 29 -10.85 17.91 0.82
CA PHE A 29 -10.12 17.50 -0.39
C PHE A 29 -8.76 16.87 -0.11
N TYR A 30 -8.05 17.27 0.97
CA TYR A 30 -6.86 16.57 1.44
C TYR A 30 -7.18 15.16 1.99
N SER A 31 -8.33 14.99 2.65
CA SER A 31 -8.84 13.68 3.12
C SER A 31 -9.13 12.70 1.98
N LEU A 32 -9.55 13.20 0.81
CA LEU A 32 -9.78 12.39 -0.39
C LEU A 32 -8.47 11.87 -1.02
N SER A 33 -7.32 12.45 -0.68
CA SER A 33 -6.03 11.94 -1.15
C SER A 33 -5.78 10.53 -0.60
N GLY A 34 -5.54 9.57 -1.51
CA GLY A 34 -5.39 8.17 -1.12
C GLY A 34 -6.70 7.40 -0.91
N TRP A 35 -7.88 7.94 -1.27
CA TRP A 35 -9.14 7.16 -1.24
C TRP A 35 -8.97 5.81 -1.92
N ARG A 36 -8.45 5.79 -3.18
CA ARG A 36 -8.28 4.55 -3.94
C ARG A 36 -7.44 3.51 -3.17
N GLU A 37 -6.41 3.96 -2.44
CA GLU A 37 -5.57 3.09 -1.60
C GLU A 37 -6.37 2.57 -0.40
N ARG A 38 -7.09 3.45 0.31
CA ARG A 38 -7.96 3.09 1.44
C ARG A 38 -9.07 2.11 1.05
N SER A 39 -9.72 2.34 -0.09
CA SER A 39 -10.79 1.49 -0.60
C SER A 39 -10.27 0.11 -0.97
N ARG A 40 -9.13 0.02 -1.68
CA ARG A 40 -8.48 -1.26 -1.96
C ARG A 40 -8.05 -1.98 -0.69
N PHE A 41 -7.47 -1.24 0.26
CA PHE A 41 -7.08 -1.80 1.55
C PHE A 41 -8.29 -2.30 2.34
N SER A 42 -9.41 -1.57 2.29
CA SER A 42 -10.68 -2.02 2.89
C SER A 42 -11.18 -3.32 2.25
N ALA A 43 -11.04 -3.49 0.93
CA ALA A 43 -11.38 -4.74 0.26
C ALA A 43 -10.51 -5.91 0.75
N CYS A 44 -9.19 -5.71 0.88
CA CYS A 44 -8.28 -6.69 1.48
C CYS A 44 -8.68 -7.06 2.93
N ARG A 45 -9.11 -6.08 3.73
CA ARG A 45 -9.62 -6.32 5.09
C ARG A 45 -10.91 -7.15 5.10
N ASN A 46 -11.80 -6.95 4.13
CA ASN A 46 -13.01 -7.75 4.02
C ASN A 46 -12.68 -9.21 3.68
N TYR A 47 -11.71 -9.46 2.80
CA TYR A 47 -11.21 -10.81 2.54
C TYR A 47 -10.56 -11.45 3.77
N PHE A 48 -9.82 -10.66 4.56
CA PHE A 48 -9.27 -11.15 5.82
C PHE A 48 -10.36 -11.57 6.82
N LYS A 49 -11.44 -10.79 6.95
CA LYS A 49 -12.59 -11.19 7.78
C LYS A 49 -13.28 -12.46 7.24
N ALA A 50 -13.35 -12.62 5.91
CA ALA A 50 -13.91 -13.83 5.32
C ALA A 50 -13.08 -15.08 5.63
N LEU A 51 -11.77 -14.95 5.90
CA LEU A 51 -10.96 -16.07 6.35
C LEU A 51 -11.41 -16.62 7.71
N ASP A 52 -11.94 -15.77 8.60
CA ASP A 52 -12.47 -16.24 9.88
C ASP A 52 -13.66 -17.18 9.68
N SER A 53 -14.58 -16.83 8.78
CA SER A 53 -15.73 -17.69 8.44
C SER A 53 -15.36 -18.96 7.67
N LEU A 54 -14.25 -18.93 6.92
CA LEU A 54 -13.78 -20.06 6.13
C LEU A 54 -12.90 -21.03 6.94
N ALA A 55 -12.38 -20.59 8.09
CA ALA A 55 -11.60 -21.43 8.99
C ALA A 55 -12.38 -22.66 9.45
N ASP A 56 -13.70 -22.51 9.64
CA ASP A 56 -14.58 -23.57 10.16
C ASP A 56 -15.07 -24.54 9.06
N SER A 57 -14.98 -24.17 7.79
CA SER A 57 -15.60 -24.93 6.68
C SER A 57 -14.68 -25.97 6.02
N SER A 58 -13.39 -26.03 6.39
CA SER A 58 -12.37 -26.93 5.80
C SER A 58 -12.19 -26.81 4.28
N GLN A 59 -12.67 -25.72 3.66
CA GLN A 59 -12.59 -25.53 2.20
C GLN A 59 -11.27 -24.86 1.80
N ILE A 60 -10.21 -25.67 1.66
CA ILE A 60 -8.84 -25.21 1.37
C ILE A 60 -8.75 -24.33 0.11
N ALA A 61 -9.51 -24.65 -0.94
CA ALA A 61 -9.52 -23.87 -2.18
C ALA A 61 -10.06 -22.45 -1.97
N GLU A 62 -11.11 -22.30 -1.17
CA GLU A 62 -11.71 -21.01 -0.83
C GLU A 62 -10.79 -20.21 0.10
N ILE A 63 -10.18 -20.87 1.09
CA ILE A 63 -9.17 -20.29 1.98
C ILE A 63 -8.01 -19.73 1.16
N ARG A 64 -7.47 -20.51 0.21
CA ARG A 64 -6.39 -20.07 -0.70
C ARG A 64 -6.80 -18.82 -1.49
N SER A 65 -7.99 -18.82 -2.08
CA SER A 65 -8.50 -17.70 -2.87
C SER A 65 -8.69 -16.44 -2.02
N ALA A 66 -9.33 -16.56 -0.86
CA ALA A 66 -9.57 -15.46 0.07
C ALA A 66 -8.26 -14.91 0.64
N ALA A 67 -7.34 -15.78 1.05
CA ALA A 67 -6.06 -15.40 1.63
C ALA A 67 -5.17 -14.68 0.62
N GLY A 68 -5.08 -15.17 -0.62
CA GLY A 68 -4.34 -14.49 -1.69
C GLY A 68 -4.83 -13.06 -1.95
N ARG A 69 -6.15 -12.82 -1.78
CA ARG A 69 -6.77 -11.48 -1.94
C ARG A 69 -6.73 -10.63 -0.67
N ALA A 70 -6.53 -11.25 0.48
CA ALA A 70 -6.41 -10.56 1.77
C ALA A 70 -5.09 -9.80 1.91
N PHE A 71 -4.03 -10.19 1.21
CA PHE A 71 -2.77 -9.43 1.16
C PHE A 71 -2.90 -8.15 0.36
N TYR A 72 -2.43 -7.04 0.92
CA TYR A 72 -2.27 -5.80 0.19
C TYR A 72 -0.84 -5.71 -0.40
N LEU A 73 -0.73 -5.97 -1.71
CA LEU A 73 0.54 -5.99 -2.45
C LEU A 73 0.61 -4.90 -3.54
N ASP A 74 -0.25 -3.90 -3.47
CA ASP A 74 -0.18 -2.73 -4.36
C ASP A 74 0.91 -1.75 -3.91
N ILE A 75 1.33 -0.87 -4.81
CA ILE A 75 2.28 0.21 -4.52
C ILE A 75 1.52 1.37 -3.87
N VAL A 76 1.96 1.80 -2.69
CA VAL A 76 1.39 2.96 -2.00
C VAL A 76 2.05 4.22 -2.52
N LYS A 77 1.26 5.12 -3.11
CA LYS A 77 1.75 6.31 -3.82
C LYS A 77 1.50 7.61 -3.06
N LYS A 78 0.43 7.68 -2.25
CA LYS A 78 -0.05 8.95 -1.69
C LYS A 78 0.07 9.05 -0.18
N ASN A 79 -0.20 7.98 0.55
CA ASN A 79 -0.26 8.03 2.01
C ASN A 79 0.85 7.19 2.67
N PRO A 80 1.98 7.79 3.11
CA PRO A 80 3.02 7.04 3.81
C PRO A 80 2.57 6.51 5.18
N GLY A 81 1.60 7.16 5.83
CA GLY A 81 1.12 6.77 7.16
C GLY A 81 0.41 5.42 7.20
N ILE A 82 -0.08 4.91 6.06
CA ILE A 82 -0.76 3.61 5.98
C ILE A 82 0.21 2.43 5.86
N LEU A 83 1.52 2.67 5.67
CA LEU A 83 2.49 1.61 5.41
C LEU A 83 2.63 0.61 6.56
N GLU A 84 2.70 1.09 7.80
CA GLU A 84 2.76 0.19 8.96
C GLU A 84 1.45 -0.57 9.15
N THR A 85 0.32 0.09 8.91
CA THR A 85 -0.99 -0.57 8.97
C THR A 85 -1.11 -1.70 7.94
N ILE A 86 -0.63 -1.47 6.70
CA ILE A 86 -0.59 -2.49 5.65
C ILE A 86 0.37 -3.63 6.03
N TYR A 87 1.54 -3.32 6.56
CA TYR A 87 2.51 -4.32 6.97
C TYR A 87 1.96 -5.22 8.08
N ASN A 88 1.43 -4.61 9.15
CA ASN A 88 0.82 -5.35 10.25
C ASN A 88 -0.39 -6.15 9.80
N HIS A 89 -1.21 -5.62 8.89
CA HIS A 89 -2.31 -6.36 8.27
C HIS A 89 -1.81 -7.58 7.51
N ASN A 90 -0.78 -7.45 6.67
CA ASN A 90 -0.22 -8.58 5.93
C ASN A 90 0.38 -9.64 6.87
N LEU A 91 1.03 -9.24 7.97
CA LEU A 91 1.49 -10.17 9.00
C LEU A 91 0.32 -10.87 9.72
N ALA A 92 -0.77 -10.16 10.00
CA ALA A 92 -1.97 -10.76 10.59
C ALA A 92 -2.64 -11.76 9.65
N VAL A 93 -2.71 -11.45 8.35
CA VAL A 93 -3.16 -12.40 7.32
C VAL A 93 -2.29 -13.65 7.32
N LEU A 94 -0.97 -13.49 7.34
CA LEU A 94 -0.02 -14.60 7.40
C LEU A 94 -0.21 -15.45 8.66
N GLY A 95 -0.31 -14.81 9.83
CA GLY A 95 -0.58 -15.48 11.11
C GLY A 95 -1.89 -16.26 11.09
N LYS A 96 -2.95 -15.70 10.49
CA LYS A 96 -4.23 -16.39 10.34
C LYS A 96 -4.14 -17.60 9.41
N ILE A 97 -3.39 -17.50 8.32
CA ILE A 97 -3.16 -18.64 7.42
C ILE A 97 -2.45 -19.76 8.18
N ILE A 98 -1.41 -19.45 8.96
CA ILE A 98 -0.71 -20.44 9.80
C ILE A 98 -1.68 -21.07 10.80
N GLN A 99 -2.50 -20.26 11.47
CA GLN A 99 -3.50 -20.75 12.43
C GLN A 99 -4.50 -21.71 11.77
N ILE A 100 -5.02 -21.37 10.59
CA ILE A 100 -5.95 -22.21 9.84
C ILE A 100 -5.29 -23.52 9.41
N CYS A 101 -4.00 -23.48 9.09
CA CYS A 101 -3.26 -24.65 8.64
C CYS A 101 -2.79 -25.56 9.79
N GLY A 102 -2.73 -25.05 11.02
CA GLY A 102 -2.57 -25.83 12.25
C GLY A 102 -1.31 -26.72 12.32
N ASP A 103 -1.26 -27.56 13.36
CA ASP A 103 -0.16 -28.50 13.64
C ASP A 103 0.02 -29.59 12.57
N SER A 104 -0.91 -29.70 11.63
CA SER A 104 -0.97 -30.74 10.60
C SER A 104 0.07 -30.56 9.48
N ALA A 105 0.67 -29.37 9.34
CA ALA A 105 1.50 -29.02 8.18
C ALA A 105 3.02 -29.23 8.38
N GLY A 106 3.48 -29.56 9.58
CA GLY A 106 4.91 -29.53 9.91
C GLY A 106 5.52 -28.12 9.69
N PRO A 107 6.86 -27.98 9.74
CA PRO A 107 7.50 -26.68 9.55
C PRO A 107 7.35 -26.16 8.11
N ILE A 108 6.62 -25.05 7.96
CA ILE A 108 6.39 -24.36 6.67
C ILE A 108 7.67 -23.65 6.24
N LYS A 109 8.39 -24.21 5.27
CA LYS A 109 9.70 -23.69 4.82
C LYS A 109 9.59 -22.32 4.16
N SER A 110 8.46 -22.04 3.53
CA SER A 110 8.19 -20.78 2.81
C SER A 110 7.90 -19.59 3.75
N LEU A 111 7.63 -19.84 5.04
CA LEU A 111 7.17 -18.80 5.97
C LEU A 111 8.23 -17.71 6.26
N PRO A 112 9.48 -18.04 6.65
CA PRO A 112 10.50 -17.02 6.90
C PRO A 112 10.78 -16.14 5.67
N VAL A 113 10.75 -16.76 4.48
CA VAL A 113 10.94 -16.05 3.20
C VAL A 113 9.82 -15.05 2.96
N LEU A 114 8.57 -15.41 3.25
CA LEU A 114 7.42 -14.51 3.12
C LEU A 114 7.52 -13.31 4.08
N GLU A 115 7.89 -13.54 5.34
CA GLU A 115 8.08 -12.46 6.31
C GLU A 115 9.15 -11.47 5.88
N ASP A 116 10.30 -11.97 5.41
CA ASP A 116 11.38 -11.15 4.90
C ASP A 116 10.99 -10.38 3.64
N LEU A 117 10.21 -11.00 2.73
CA LEU A 117 9.68 -10.32 1.55
C LEU A 117 8.69 -9.21 1.93
N LEU A 118 7.83 -9.41 2.93
CA LEU A 118 6.91 -8.39 3.44
C LEU A 118 7.67 -7.24 4.13
N ARG A 119 8.71 -7.57 4.90
CA ARG A 119 9.59 -6.58 5.53
C ARG A 119 10.33 -5.75 4.48
N THR A 120 10.87 -6.42 3.46
CA THR A 120 11.52 -5.79 2.30
C THR A 120 10.56 -4.87 1.58
N ARG A 121 9.31 -5.32 1.37
CA ARG A 121 8.27 -4.51 0.73
C ARG A 121 8.00 -3.23 1.50
N ARG A 122 7.85 -3.31 2.82
CA ARG A 122 7.68 -2.13 3.69
C ARG A 122 8.85 -1.17 3.52
N GLN A 123 10.07 -1.69 3.56
CA GLN A 123 11.29 -0.87 3.43
C GLN A 123 11.37 -0.18 2.06
N LEU A 124 11.08 -0.89 0.97
CA LEU A 124 11.04 -0.31 -0.37
C LEU A 124 10.02 0.83 -0.49
N ASN A 125 8.82 0.67 0.10
CA ASN A 125 7.84 1.75 0.13
C ASN A 125 8.30 2.95 0.97
N ARG A 126 8.98 2.74 2.10
CA ARG A 126 9.57 3.83 2.90
C ARG A 126 10.60 4.61 2.07
N VAL A 127 11.54 3.91 1.45
CA VAL A 127 12.57 4.52 0.59
C VAL A 127 11.94 5.27 -0.59
N TYR A 128 10.87 4.74 -1.19
CA TYR A 128 10.10 5.44 -2.22
C TYR A 128 9.60 6.81 -1.73
N PHE A 129 8.96 6.88 -0.56
CA PHE A 129 8.47 8.13 -0.01
C PHE A 129 9.58 9.09 0.41
N GLU A 130 10.69 8.59 0.95
CA GLU A 130 11.88 9.40 1.25
C GLU A 130 12.41 10.08 -0.02
N LYS A 131 12.53 9.34 -1.13
CA LYS A 131 12.97 9.89 -2.41
C LYS A 131 11.98 10.92 -2.97
N LEU A 132 10.68 10.69 -2.83
CA LEU A 132 9.65 11.68 -3.19
C LEU A 132 9.77 12.96 -2.34
N ALA A 133 9.97 12.83 -1.03
CA ALA A 133 10.13 13.96 -0.13
C ALA A 133 11.39 14.78 -0.45
N LEU A 134 12.51 14.12 -0.77
CA LEU A 134 13.74 14.77 -1.22
C LEU A 134 13.52 15.56 -2.52
N LYS A 135 12.84 14.96 -3.51
CA LYS A 135 12.47 15.63 -4.75
C LYS A 135 11.60 16.87 -4.51
N GLN A 136 10.63 16.78 -3.59
CA GLN A 136 9.80 17.92 -3.21
C GLN A 136 10.58 19.02 -2.48
N LYS A 137 11.48 18.67 -1.55
CA LYS A 137 12.34 19.63 -0.84
C LYS A 137 13.24 20.39 -1.81
N LEU A 138 13.84 19.69 -2.78
CA LEU A 138 14.61 20.32 -3.87
C LEU A 138 13.77 21.27 -4.69
N ASN A 139 12.51 20.93 -4.98
CA ASN A 139 11.61 21.82 -5.70
C ASN A 139 11.14 23.03 -4.87
N LYS A 140 10.94 22.89 -3.56
CA LYS A 140 10.54 24.00 -2.66
C LYS A 140 11.68 24.97 -2.35
N LYS A 141 12.94 24.52 -2.26
CA LYS A 141 14.08 25.44 -2.16
C LYS A 141 14.17 26.42 -3.33
N LYS A 142 13.58 26.10 -4.49
CA LYS A 142 13.47 26.98 -5.66
C LYS A 142 12.57 28.19 -5.45
N THR A 143 11.55 28.09 -4.59
CA THR A 143 10.57 29.17 -4.37
C THR A 143 10.97 30.15 -3.27
N SER A 144 11.87 29.77 -2.34
CA SER A 144 12.23 30.61 -1.19
C SER A 144 13.64 31.22 -1.25
N ALA A 145 14.56 30.70 -2.06
CA ALA A 145 15.91 31.25 -2.17
C ALA A 145 16.06 32.05 -3.48
N SER A 146 16.54 33.29 -3.37
CA SER A 146 16.85 34.23 -4.47
C SER A 146 17.90 33.74 -5.48
N THR A 147 18.34 32.48 -5.40
CA THR A 147 19.28 31.83 -6.32
C THR A 147 18.51 30.88 -7.26
N LYS A 148 18.04 31.42 -8.39
CA LYS A 148 17.32 30.72 -9.48
C LYS A 148 18.18 29.73 -10.28
N LYS A 149 19.16 29.03 -9.70
CA LYS A 149 19.88 28.00 -10.44
C LYS A 149 19.11 26.69 -10.37
N GLU A 150 18.54 26.28 -11.50
CA GLU A 150 17.91 24.97 -11.60
C GLU A 150 18.92 23.88 -11.24
N PRO A 151 18.50 22.81 -10.53
CA PRO A 151 19.34 21.63 -10.41
C PRO A 151 19.66 21.14 -11.83
N PRO A 152 20.92 20.78 -12.10
CA PRO A 152 21.33 20.38 -13.44
C PRO A 152 20.51 19.16 -13.89
N GLU A 153 20.29 19.05 -15.19
CA GLU A 153 19.37 18.07 -15.77
C GLU A 153 19.72 16.63 -15.42
N TRP A 154 21.03 16.33 -15.35
CA TRP A 154 21.54 15.03 -14.90
C TRP A 154 21.03 14.65 -13.50
N ALA A 155 20.91 15.62 -12.58
CA ALA A 155 20.43 15.35 -11.22
C ALA A 155 18.93 15.03 -11.21
N LYS A 156 18.12 15.70 -12.05
CA LYS A 156 16.69 15.40 -12.21
C LYS A 156 16.49 14.00 -12.79
N GLN A 157 17.30 13.63 -13.79
CA GLN A 157 17.28 12.32 -14.42
C GLN A 157 17.66 11.22 -13.42
N GLU A 158 18.70 11.42 -12.63
CA GLU A 158 19.14 10.47 -11.60
C GLU A 158 18.04 10.21 -10.55
N PHE A 159 17.35 11.24 -10.07
CA PHE A 159 16.21 11.05 -9.16
C PHE A 159 15.07 10.25 -9.79
N ASN A 160 14.74 10.51 -11.05
CA ASN A 160 13.69 9.78 -11.75
C ASN A 160 14.08 8.32 -11.98
N LYS A 161 15.36 8.07 -12.30
CA LYS A 161 15.93 6.73 -12.42
C LYS A 161 15.82 5.97 -11.09
N GLN A 162 16.27 6.55 -9.99
CA GLN A 162 16.16 5.93 -8.66
C GLN A 162 14.71 5.62 -8.28
N ILE A 163 13.76 6.52 -8.55
CA ILE A 163 12.33 6.26 -8.30
C ILE A 163 11.84 5.09 -9.16
N LYS A 164 12.22 5.03 -10.44
CA LYS A 164 11.86 3.94 -11.35
C LYS A 164 12.43 2.61 -10.84
N ASP A 165 13.70 2.57 -10.47
CA ASP A 165 14.36 1.37 -9.94
C ASP A 165 13.66 0.85 -8.67
N ILE A 166 13.18 1.75 -7.80
CA ILE A 166 12.41 1.35 -6.61
C ILE A 166 11.05 0.77 -7.00
N LEU A 167 10.36 1.36 -7.98
CA LEU A 167 9.07 0.85 -8.47
C LEU A 167 9.23 -0.53 -9.11
N ASP A 168 10.30 -0.75 -9.88
CA ASP A 168 10.61 -2.04 -10.49
C ASP A 168 10.90 -3.08 -9.39
N LYS A 169 11.70 -2.73 -8.37
CA LYS A 169 11.94 -3.60 -7.19
C LYS A 169 10.65 -3.94 -6.43
N LEU A 170 9.72 -2.98 -6.28
CA LEU A 170 8.41 -3.21 -5.65
C LEU A 170 7.54 -4.18 -6.47
N GLN A 171 7.67 -4.16 -7.79
CA GLN A 171 6.96 -5.07 -8.69
C GLN A 171 7.58 -6.47 -8.63
N THR A 172 8.91 -6.59 -8.70
CA THR A 172 9.60 -7.88 -8.52
C THR A 172 9.24 -8.50 -7.17
N ASN A 173 9.29 -7.71 -6.09
CA ASN A 173 8.91 -8.17 -4.76
C ASN A 173 7.45 -8.65 -4.69
N ARG A 174 6.52 -7.97 -5.37
CA ARG A 174 5.11 -8.44 -5.47
C ARG A 174 5.04 -9.82 -6.09
N SER A 175 5.73 -10.04 -7.21
CA SER A 175 5.76 -11.35 -7.88
C SER A 175 6.39 -12.43 -7.01
N SER A 176 7.47 -12.10 -6.29
CA SER A 176 8.10 -13.02 -5.33
C SER A 176 7.15 -13.41 -4.20
N ILE A 177 6.41 -12.46 -3.62
CA ILE A 177 5.41 -12.76 -2.58
C ILE A 177 4.31 -13.67 -3.14
N ALA A 178 3.78 -13.35 -4.32
CA ALA A 178 2.72 -14.18 -4.93
C ALA A 178 3.19 -15.62 -5.18
N SER A 179 4.41 -15.80 -5.68
CA SER A 179 5.02 -17.13 -5.89
C SER A 179 5.20 -17.89 -4.58
N GLN A 180 5.70 -17.23 -3.53
CA GLN A 180 5.89 -17.85 -2.22
C GLN A 180 4.57 -18.18 -1.52
N LEU A 181 3.54 -17.35 -1.68
CA LEU A 181 2.18 -17.68 -1.21
C LEU A 181 1.64 -18.93 -1.91
N GLU A 182 1.87 -19.06 -3.22
CA GLU A 182 1.47 -20.27 -3.95
C GLU A 182 2.24 -21.51 -3.50
N ALA A 183 3.55 -21.40 -3.23
CA ALA A 183 4.33 -22.48 -2.66
C ALA A 183 3.78 -22.90 -1.28
N LEU A 184 3.50 -21.92 -0.41
CA LEU A 184 2.91 -22.13 0.90
C LEU A 184 1.55 -22.87 0.82
N PHE A 185 0.64 -22.46 -0.07
CA PHE A 185 -0.62 -23.18 -0.25
C PHE A 185 -0.45 -24.59 -0.84
N LYS A 186 0.55 -24.81 -1.69
CA LYS A 186 0.87 -26.17 -2.20
C LYS A 186 1.39 -27.08 -1.09
N GLU A 187 2.25 -26.57 -0.21
CA GLU A 187 2.74 -27.30 0.97
C GLU A 187 1.56 -27.75 1.85
N PHE A 188 0.57 -26.87 2.07
CA PHE A 188 -0.63 -27.19 2.83
C PHE A 188 -1.54 -28.22 2.17
N SER A 189 -1.80 -28.08 0.87
CA SER A 189 -2.62 -29.06 0.15
C SER A 189 -1.98 -30.45 0.15
N ALA A 190 -0.66 -30.55 0.10
CA ALA A 190 0.05 -31.82 0.19
C ALA A 190 -0.06 -32.44 1.59
N ALA A 191 0.11 -31.65 2.65
CA ALA A 191 0.05 -32.13 4.03
C ALA A 191 -1.33 -32.71 4.40
N GLY A 192 -2.42 -32.14 3.90
CA GLY A 192 -3.79 -32.63 4.15
C GLY A 192 -4.15 -33.94 3.42
N SER A 193 -3.32 -34.41 2.49
CA SER A 193 -3.61 -35.59 1.66
C SER A 193 -2.89 -36.89 2.10
N GLY A 194 -2.12 -36.87 3.19
CA GLY A 194 -1.11 -37.92 3.43
C GLY A 194 -0.88 -38.43 4.85
N SER A 195 -1.69 -38.12 5.88
CA SER A 195 -1.50 -38.72 7.21
C SER A 195 -2.65 -39.67 7.57
N ASP A 196 -2.50 -40.93 7.19
CA ASP A 196 -2.95 -42.02 8.06
C ASP A 196 -2.21 -41.84 9.38
N VAL A 197 -2.94 -41.42 10.41
CA VAL A 197 -2.40 -41.24 11.76
C VAL A 197 -2.21 -42.63 12.35
N THR A 198 -1.03 -43.21 12.14
CA THR A 198 -0.61 -44.38 12.92
C THR A 198 -0.26 -43.89 14.33
N TYR A 199 -1.20 -44.07 15.26
CA TYR A 199 -0.90 -43.94 16.70
C TYR A 199 0.10 -45.04 17.08
N HIS A 200 1.27 -44.65 17.58
CA HIS A 200 2.14 -45.50 18.38
C HIS A 200 1.99 -45.13 19.85
#